data_AF-A0A9D5EBA1-F1
#
_entry.id   AF-A0A9D5EBA1-F1
#
_cell.length_a   1.000
_cell.length_b   1.000
_cell.length_c   1.000
_cell.angle_alpha   90.00
_cell.angle_beta   90.00
_cell.angle_gamma   90.00
#
_symmetry.space_group_name_H-M   'P 1'
#
loop_
_entity.id
_entity.type
_entity.pdbx_description
1 polymer ?
#
loop_
_entity_poly.entity_id
_entity_poly.type
_entity_poly.pdbx_seq_one_letter_code
_entity_poly.pdbx_strand_id
1 'polypeptide(L)'
;MTVKEANVELLLDVEDFRSRILPAYASGRASRDLEADDALGRSLVPPGTGALRDFSHLAAEVPLFIADKCIGCMECVNACPDTAILGKALPEDVLNESLTRLGDQRQMVEQRANWTKTRKYFDIAAGKGQAGAFFGIFVDPTKCKGCGECVEVCGTHNALEMVKKDEGLLERTRRSFAFYQSTPETPAECINEKSLGDFMLAERSLLYTGGAGSCMGCGEATALRMMLAATGFIYGRENIGIVNATGCSSVYASTYPYNPYKVTWTNSLFENAPADAMGVRLRWDQQGWQRKRLWVVGGDGAMLDIGFGSLSRMLMSGLDIKVLVLDTQVYSNTGGQASTSSFEAQDSKMASFGSSRSGKSEHRKELGTVAMMHPGVFVAQTITADPGHFYRAIMAANDFPGPAVVSVYTTCQPEHGVADNLAAHQARLARDTRTFPVFIYDPRQGERMRERLSLRGNPAMREDWTTDPKTKERLDFVAFARTEGRFARQFDAGGNPSEALLKAQQDRLAHWRLLRELAGMG
;
A
#
# COMPACT_ATOMS: atom_id res chain seq x y z
N MET A 1 -16.25 17.00 40.67
CA MET A 1 -16.52 18.15 39.78
C MET A 1 -16.92 17.57 38.44
N THR A 2 -18.22 17.60 38.14
CA THR A 2 -18.86 16.92 37.02
C THR A 2 -18.40 17.50 35.70
N VAL A 3 -18.00 16.63 34.78
CA VAL A 3 -17.75 16.95 33.36
C VAL A 3 -19.08 17.45 32.80
N LYS A 4 -19.28 18.77 32.80
CA LYS A 4 -20.34 19.40 32.02
C LYS A 4 -20.11 18.95 30.58
N GLU A 5 -21.16 18.38 29.99
CA GLU A 5 -21.37 18.21 28.56
C GLU A 5 -20.93 19.51 27.86
N ALA A 6 -19.70 19.53 27.38
CA ALA A 6 -19.30 20.51 26.40
C ALA A 6 -20.12 20.14 25.16
N ASN A 7 -21.06 21.01 24.80
CA ASN A 7 -21.60 21.06 23.45
C ASN A 7 -20.39 21.00 22.51
N VAL A 8 -20.13 19.83 21.93
CA VAL A 8 -19.17 19.70 20.84
C VAL A 8 -19.89 20.33 19.66
N GLU A 9 -19.79 21.64 19.55
CA GLU A 9 -20.03 22.33 18.28
C GLU A 9 -19.18 21.56 17.26
N LEU A 10 -19.85 20.98 16.27
CA LEU A 10 -19.17 20.20 15.24
C LEU A 10 -18.12 21.11 14.61
N LEU A 11 -16.85 20.84 14.86
CA LEU A 11 -15.70 21.56 14.29
C LEU A 11 -15.71 21.57 12.75
N LEU A 12 -16.52 20.71 12.13
CA LEU A 12 -16.68 20.51 10.70
C LEU A 12 -18.14 20.17 10.40
N ASP A 13 -18.80 20.98 9.55
CA ASP A 13 -20.08 20.62 8.94
C ASP A 13 -19.84 19.79 7.67
N VAL A 14 -20.10 18.49 7.75
CA VAL A 14 -19.88 17.54 6.65
C VAL A 14 -20.85 17.77 5.49
N GLU A 15 -22.07 18.23 5.77
CA GLU A 15 -23.08 18.47 4.73
C GLU A 15 -22.73 19.72 3.93
N ASP A 16 -22.32 20.79 4.61
CA ASP A 16 -21.81 21.99 3.97
C ASP A 16 -20.53 21.71 3.16
N PHE A 17 -19.60 20.93 3.72
CA PHE A 17 -18.39 20.51 3.00
C PHE A 17 -18.74 19.80 1.69
N ARG A 18 -19.76 18.95 1.71
CA ARG A 18 -20.21 18.19 0.54
C ARG A 18 -20.96 19.05 -0.48
N SER A 19 -21.86 19.91 -0.02
CA SER A 19 -22.80 20.64 -0.88
C SER A 19 -22.23 21.95 -1.43
N ARG A 20 -21.32 22.61 -0.70
CA ARG A 20 -20.76 23.92 -1.04
C ARG A 20 -19.26 23.87 -1.32
N ILE A 21 -18.46 23.34 -0.38
CA ILE A 21 -16.99 23.38 -0.48
C ILE A 21 -16.49 22.53 -1.66
N LEU A 22 -16.85 21.25 -1.69
CA LEU A 22 -16.37 20.33 -2.74
C LEU A 22 -16.71 20.80 -4.16
N PRO A 23 -17.96 21.17 -4.50
CA PRO A 23 -18.29 21.67 -5.84
C PRO A 23 -17.55 22.96 -6.22
N ALA A 24 -17.31 23.86 -5.26
CA ALA A 24 -16.56 25.09 -5.52
C ALA A 24 -15.10 24.80 -5.89
N TYR A 25 -14.44 23.87 -5.19
CA TYR A 25 -13.09 23.41 -5.56
C TYR A 25 -13.08 22.65 -6.89
N ALA A 26 -14.03 21.74 -7.10
CA ALA A 26 -14.12 20.96 -8.34
C ALA A 26 -14.35 21.84 -9.58
N SER A 27 -15.06 22.97 -9.43
CA SER A 27 -15.30 23.94 -10.51
C SER A 27 -14.23 25.03 -10.62
N GLY A 28 -13.19 25.02 -9.78
CA GLY A 28 -12.14 26.03 -9.77
C GLY A 28 -12.61 27.42 -9.31
N ARG A 29 -13.78 27.52 -8.66
CA ARG A 29 -14.39 28.78 -8.21
C ARG A 29 -14.17 29.05 -6.71
N ALA A 30 -13.53 28.13 -5.99
CA ALA A 30 -13.35 28.20 -4.55
C ALA A 30 -12.81 29.55 -4.06
N SER A 31 -11.78 30.11 -4.71
CA SER A 31 -11.18 31.40 -4.31
C SER A 31 -12.11 32.61 -4.45
N ARG A 32 -13.19 32.49 -5.23
CA ARG A 32 -14.17 33.56 -5.46
C ARG A 32 -15.45 33.34 -4.66
N ASP A 33 -15.89 32.09 -4.57
CA ASP A 33 -17.22 31.73 -4.07
C ASP A 33 -17.20 31.29 -2.60
N LEU A 34 -16.03 30.98 -2.02
CA LEU A 34 -15.89 30.56 -0.62
C LEU A 34 -15.26 31.66 0.23
N GLU A 35 -15.91 31.95 1.35
CA GLU A 35 -15.35 32.80 2.40
C GLU A 35 -14.37 32.00 3.26
N ALA A 36 -13.50 32.71 3.98
CA ALA A 36 -12.67 32.08 5.00
C ALA A 36 -13.55 31.60 6.15
N ASP A 37 -13.37 30.35 6.57
CA ASP A 37 -14.04 29.76 7.72
C ASP A 37 -13.04 29.10 8.68
N ASP A 38 -13.47 28.83 9.91
CA ASP A 38 -12.62 28.26 10.96
C ASP A 38 -12.11 26.84 10.63
N ALA A 39 -12.88 26.04 9.88
CA ALA A 39 -12.47 24.69 9.51
C ALA A 39 -11.33 24.74 8.49
N LEU A 40 -11.44 25.58 7.46
CA LEU A 40 -10.38 25.85 6.50
C LEU A 40 -9.16 26.49 7.18
N GLY A 41 -9.37 27.45 8.07
CA GLY A 41 -8.31 28.09 8.86
C GLY A 41 -7.52 27.10 9.73
N ARG A 42 -8.13 25.98 10.11
CA ARG A 42 -7.52 24.87 10.87
C ARG A 42 -7.10 23.69 9.98
N SER A 43 -7.22 23.83 8.66
CA SER A 43 -6.90 22.78 7.67
C SER A 43 -7.64 21.45 7.91
N LEU A 44 -8.88 21.52 8.38
CA LEU A 44 -9.70 20.35 8.67
C LEU A 44 -10.37 19.83 7.39
N VAL A 45 -10.31 18.51 7.17
CA VAL A 45 -10.96 17.82 6.05
C VAL A 45 -11.74 16.63 6.61
N PRO A 46 -13.02 16.44 6.26
CA PRO A 46 -13.75 15.25 6.66
C PRO A 46 -13.06 13.97 6.15
N PRO A 47 -13.08 12.87 6.92
CA PRO A 47 -12.48 11.61 6.49
C PRO A 47 -13.20 11.05 5.25
N GLY A 48 -12.44 10.46 4.33
CA GLY A 48 -12.98 9.74 3.17
C GLY A 48 -13.57 10.62 2.06
N THR A 49 -13.31 11.93 2.02
CA THR A 49 -13.77 12.81 0.94
C THR A 49 -13.21 12.44 -0.44
N GLY A 50 -12.14 11.64 -0.50
CA GLY A 50 -11.66 11.02 -1.74
C GLY A 50 -12.72 10.13 -2.43
N ALA A 51 -13.68 9.58 -1.68
CA ALA A 51 -14.83 8.88 -2.24
C ALA A 51 -15.68 9.75 -3.19
N LEU A 52 -15.59 11.08 -3.11
CA LEU A 52 -16.35 12.01 -3.94
C LEU A 52 -15.58 12.51 -5.18
N ARG A 53 -14.30 12.13 -5.32
CA ARG A 53 -13.48 12.52 -6.46
C ARG A 53 -13.62 11.54 -7.63
N ASP A 54 -13.91 12.04 -8.83
CA ASP A 54 -14.05 11.21 -10.03
C ASP A 54 -12.78 11.27 -10.91
N PHE A 55 -12.21 10.12 -11.24
CA PHE A 55 -11.06 9.91 -12.11
C PHE A 55 -11.39 9.13 -13.39
N SER A 56 -12.67 8.89 -13.67
CA SER A 56 -13.13 8.12 -14.84
C SER A 56 -12.63 8.70 -16.17
N HIS A 57 -12.30 9.99 -16.20
CA HIS A 57 -11.79 10.73 -17.35
C HIS A 57 -10.26 10.65 -17.56
N LEU A 58 -9.48 10.11 -16.61
CA LEU A 58 -8.01 10.16 -16.69
C LEU A 58 -7.43 9.21 -17.74
N ALA A 59 -7.73 7.92 -17.62
CA ALA A 59 -7.20 6.89 -18.51
C ALA A 59 -8.21 6.51 -19.60
N ALA A 60 -7.72 6.12 -20.77
CA ALA A 60 -8.55 5.65 -21.88
C ALA A 60 -9.09 4.22 -21.69
N GLU A 61 -8.55 3.46 -20.73
CA GLU A 61 -8.87 2.04 -20.54
C GLU A 61 -9.32 1.72 -19.10
N VAL A 62 -10.09 0.66 -18.95
CA VAL A 62 -10.61 0.14 -17.66
C VAL A 62 -10.53 -1.39 -17.68
N PRO A 63 -10.25 -2.07 -16.55
CA PRO A 63 -10.23 -3.53 -16.53
C PRO A 63 -11.65 -4.10 -16.70
N LEU A 64 -11.80 -5.04 -17.64
CA LEU A 64 -12.97 -5.88 -17.82
C LEU A 64 -12.77 -7.21 -17.08
N PHE A 65 -13.76 -7.64 -16.31
CA PHE A 65 -13.76 -8.92 -15.60
C PHE A 65 -14.30 -10.07 -16.46
N ILE A 66 -13.58 -11.19 -16.49
CA ILE A 66 -13.95 -12.43 -17.20
C ILE A 66 -14.15 -13.53 -16.15
N ALA A 67 -15.40 -13.66 -15.68
CA ALA A 67 -15.74 -14.48 -14.51
C ALA A 67 -15.32 -15.96 -14.63
N ASP A 68 -15.48 -16.56 -15.81
CA ASP A 68 -15.17 -17.98 -16.05
C ASP A 68 -13.71 -18.36 -15.83
N LYS A 69 -12.80 -17.38 -15.95
CA LYS A 69 -11.36 -17.58 -15.77
C LYS A 69 -10.88 -17.27 -14.35
N CYS A 70 -11.74 -16.69 -13.52
CA CYS A 70 -11.36 -16.23 -12.18
C CYS A 70 -11.24 -17.39 -11.20
N ILE A 71 -10.13 -17.43 -10.47
CA ILE A 71 -9.89 -18.44 -9.42
C ILE A 71 -10.14 -17.93 -7.99
N GLY A 72 -10.52 -16.65 -7.83
CA GLY A 72 -10.78 -16.05 -6.52
C GLY A 72 -9.53 -15.75 -5.67
N CYS A 73 -8.37 -15.48 -6.30
CA CYS A 73 -7.10 -15.28 -5.58
C CYS A 73 -6.98 -13.95 -4.83
N MET A 74 -7.82 -12.96 -5.15
CA MET A 74 -7.79 -11.59 -4.60
C MET A 74 -6.55 -10.75 -4.93
N GLU A 75 -5.61 -11.23 -5.76
CA GLU A 75 -4.39 -10.48 -6.09
C GLU A 75 -4.67 -9.13 -6.75
N CYS A 76 -5.62 -9.09 -7.69
CA CYS A 76 -6.05 -7.87 -8.36
C CYS A 76 -6.60 -6.81 -7.38
N VAL A 77 -7.38 -7.25 -6.38
CA VAL A 77 -7.91 -6.42 -5.30
C VAL A 77 -6.79 -5.93 -4.39
N ASN A 78 -5.78 -6.76 -4.11
CA ASN A 78 -4.65 -6.39 -3.25
C ASN A 78 -3.64 -5.47 -3.95
N ALA A 79 -3.45 -5.59 -5.26
CA ALA A 79 -2.50 -4.77 -6.03
C ALA A 79 -3.00 -3.36 -6.32
N CYS A 80 -4.32 -3.13 -6.36
CA CYS A 80 -4.88 -1.85 -6.72
C CYS A 80 -4.46 -0.72 -5.77
N PRO A 81 -3.93 0.42 -6.24
CA PRO A 81 -3.57 1.54 -5.38
C PRO A 81 -4.76 2.39 -4.91
N ASP A 82 -5.88 2.36 -5.63
CA ASP A 82 -6.97 3.33 -5.50
C ASP A 82 -8.31 2.73 -5.03
N THR A 83 -8.32 1.50 -4.51
CA THR A 83 -9.58 0.81 -4.10
C THR A 83 -10.61 0.75 -5.24
N ALA A 84 -10.13 0.75 -6.48
CA ALA A 84 -10.98 0.83 -7.68
C ALA A 84 -11.48 -0.53 -8.16
N ILE A 85 -11.04 -1.62 -7.54
CA ILE A 85 -11.43 -2.99 -7.86
C ILE A 85 -11.63 -3.75 -6.56
N LEU A 86 -12.82 -4.30 -6.38
CA LEU A 86 -13.27 -4.93 -5.14
C LEU A 86 -13.79 -6.34 -5.42
N GLY A 87 -13.63 -7.23 -4.44
CA GLY A 87 -14.19 -8.58 -4.48
C GLY A 87 -15.43 -8.67 -3.59
N LYS A 88 -16.37 -9.55 -3.96
CA LYS A 88 -17.47 -9.95 -3.09
C LYS A 88 -17.66 -11.46 -3.20
N ALA A 89 -17.83 -12.13 -2.06
CA ALA A 89 -18.29 -13.50 -1.98
C ALA A 89 -19.66 -13.54 -1.30
N LEU A 90 -20.66 -14.19 -1.92
CA LEU A 90 -22.01 -14.33 -1.37
C LEU A 90 -22.52 -15.77 -1.56
N PRO A 91 -23.18 -16.37 -0.55
CA PRO A 91 -23.97 -17.58 -0.72
C PRO A 91 -25.00 -17.45 -1.85
N GLU A 92 -25.37 -18.57 -2.46
CA GLU A 92 -26.24 -18.60 -3.65
C GLU A 92 -27.63 -17.99 -3.40
N ASP A 93 -28.24 -18.31 -2.27
CA ASP A 93 -29.54 -17.77 -1.85
C ASP A 93 -29.48 -16.25 -1.66
N VAL A 94 -28.45 -15.75 -0.97
CA VAL A 94 -28.23 -14.32 -0.75
C VAL A 94 -28.01 -13.58 -2.06
N LEU A 95 -27.20 -14.13 -2.97
CA LEU A 95 -26.97 -13.55 -4.29
C LEU A 95 -28.26 -13.51 -5.11
N ASN A 96 -29.03 -14.60 -5.12
CA ASN A 96 -30.29 -14.67 -5.85
C ASN A 96 -31.31 -13.65 -5.32
N GLU A 97 -31.40 -13.47 -3.99
CA GLU A 97 -32.24 -12.43 -3.40
C GLU A 97 -31.80 -11.02 -3.83
N SER A 98 -30.50 -10.72 -3.79
CA SER A 98 -29.95 -9.45 -4.30
C SER A 98 -30.28 -9.22 -5.77
N LEU A 99 -30.18 -10.25 -6.61
CA LEU A 99 -30.53 -10.16 -8.03
C LEU A 99 -32.03 -9.90 -8.22
N THR A 100 -32.91 -10.65 -7.54
CA THR A 100 -34.36 -10.47 -7.65
C THR A 100 -34.80 -9.06 -7.24
N ARG A 101 -34.12 -8.43 -6.27
CA ARG A 101 -34.40 -7.05 -5.86
C ARG A 101 -34.18 -6.01 -6.97
N LEU A 102 -33.44 -6.33 -8.03
CA LEU A 102 -33.32 -5.43 -9.20
C LEU A 102 -34.64 -5.26 -9.97
N GLY A 103 -35.53 -6.26 -9.91
CA GLY A 103 -36.84 -6.23 -10.58
C GLY A 103 -36.82 -6.27 -12.12
N ASP A 104 -35.65 -6.17 -12.75
CA ASP A 104 -35.46 -6.20 -14.20
C ASP A 104 -34.66 -7.43 -14.64
N GLN A 105 -35.28 -8.29 -15.45
CA GLN A 105 -34.68 -9.58 -15.86
C GLN A 105 -33.38 -9.40 -16.66
N ARG A 106 -33.27 -8.34 -17.47
CA ARG A 106 -32.05 -8.09 -18.26
C ARG A 106 -30.89 -7.71 -17.35
N GLN A 107 -31.12 -6.83 -16.38
CA GLN A 107 -30.14 -6.46 -15.38
C GLN A 107 -29.76 -7.66 -14.49
N MET A 108 -30.72 -8.50 -14.12
CA MET A 108 -30.42 -9.74 -13.36
C MET A 108 -29.43 -10.63 -14.11
N VAL A 109 -29.65 -10.88 -15.40
CA VAL A 109 -28.74 -11.70 -16.24
C VAL A 109 -27.38 -11.03 -16.38
N GLU A 110 -27.36 -9.72 -16.65
CA GLU A 110 -26.13 -8.93 -16.78
C GLU A 110 -25.30 -8.95 -15.49
N GLN A 111 -25.94 -8.75 -14.33
CA GLN A 111 -25.25 -8.77 -13.04
C GLN A 111 -24.81 -10.17 -12.64
N ARG A 112 -25.63 -11.21 -12.89
CA ARG A 112 -25.29 -12.60 -12.60
C ARG A 112 -24.04 -13.08 -13.35
N ALA A 113 -23.76 -12.54 -14.54
CA ALA A 113 -22.58 -12.85 -15.33
C ALA A 113 -21.25 -12.43 -14.67
N ASN A 114 -21.29 -11.50 -13.71
CA ASN A 114 -20.12 -11.07 -12.94
C ASN A 114 -19.79 -12.00 -11.76
N TRP A 115 -20.43 -13.17 -11.67
CA TRP A 115 -20.26 -14.10 -10.54
C TRP A 115 -19.91 -15.49 -11.02
N THR A 116 -18.87 -16.08 -10.43
CA THR A 116 -18.38 -17.41 -10.75
C THR A 116 -18.29 -18.30 -9.51
N LYS A 117 -18.30 -19.63 -9.74
CA LYS A 117 -17.94 -20.61 -8.71
C LYS A 117 -16.44 -20.81 -8.77
N THR A 118 -15.78 -20.62 -7.63
CA THR A 118 -14.34 -20.86 -7.51
C THR A 118 -14.09 -22.02 -6.57
N ARG A 119 -12.94 -22.69 -6.74
CA ARG A 119 -12.51 -23.72 -5.77
C ARG A 119 -12.46 -23.19 -4.35
N LYS A 120 -11.99 -21.95 -4.19
CA LYS A 120 -11.74 -21.32 -2.89
C LYS A 120 -13.02 -21.04 -2.11
N TYR A 121 -14.02 -20.43 -2.74
CA TYR A 121 -15.23 -19.96 -2.07
C TYR A 121 -16.42 -20.93 -2.21
N PHE A 122 -16.45 -21.73 -3.28
CA PHE A 122 -17.54 -22.66 -3.57
C PHE A 122 -17.16 -24.10 -3.23
N ASP A 123 -16.22 -24.70 -3.96
CA ASP A 123 -15.98 -26.15 -3.91
C ASP A 123 -15.48 -26.64 -2.54
N ILE A 124 -14.59 -25.88 -1.88
CA ILE A 124 -14.05 -26.25 -0.55
C ILE A 124 -15.15 -26.25 0.51
N ALA A 125 -16.09 -25.28 0.47
CA ALA A 125 -17.21 -25.22 1.39
C ALA A 125 -18.21 -26.34 1.11
N ALA A 126 -18.57 -26.54 -0.17
CA ALA A 126 -19.45 -27.61 -0.61
C ALA A 126 -18.91 -29.00 -0.22
N GLY A 127 -17.60 -29.24 -0.37
CA GLY A 127 -16.94 -30.48 0.04
C GLY A 127 -16.96 -30.74 1.56
N LYS A 128 -17.25 -29.73 2.38
CA LYS A 128 -17.46 -29.83 3.83
C LYS A 128 -18.94 -29.88 4.22
N GLY A 129 -19.86 -29.95 3.26
CA GLY A 129 -21.31 -29.89 3.50
C GLY A 129 -21.81 -28.50 3.90
N GLN A 130 -21.03 -27.44 3.65
CA GLN A 130 -21.42 -26.05 3.88
C GLN A 130 -21.90 -25.42 2.56
N ALA A 131 -22.71 -24.36 2.64
CA ALA A 131 -23.13 -23.62 1.46
C ALA A 131 -21.91 -22.95 0.79
N GLY A 132 -21.73 -23.20 -0.50
CA GLY A 132 -20.71 -22.54 -1.30
C GLY A 132 -21.08 -21.09 -1.62
N ALA A 133 -20.08 -20.22 -1.72
CA ALA A 133 -20.27 -18.83 -2.10
C ALA A 133 -19.81 -18.57 -3.55
N PHE A 134 -20.63 -17.83 -4.28
CA PHE A 134 -20.26 -17.23 -5.55
C PHE A 134 -19.31 -16.07 -5.32
N PHE A 135 -18.37 -15.89 -6.23
CA PHE A 135 -17.37 -14.84 -6.16
C PHE A 135 -17.44 -13.93 -7.39
N GLY A 136 -17.37 -12.62 -7.17
CA GLY A 136 -17.34 -11.60 -8.21
C GLY A 136 -16.28 -10.54 -7.97
N ILE A 137 -15.89 -9.87 -9.05
CA ILE A 137 -14.99 -8.71 -9.06
C ILE A 137 -15.74 -7.52 -9.66
N PHE A 138 -15.65 -6.37 -8.99
CA PHE A 138 -16.39 -5.15 -9.32
C PHE A 138 -15.44 -3.98 -9.39
N VAL A 139 -15.49 -3.24 -10.50
CA VAL A 139 -14.62 -2.10 -10.76
C VAL A 139 -15.41 -0.83 -10.53
N ASP A 140 -14.88 0.09 -9.72
CA ASP A 140 -15.36 1.45 -9.62
C ASP A 140 -14.71 2.29 -10.72
N PRO A 141 -15.44 2.68 -11.78
CA PRO A 141 -14.86 3.44 -12.88
C PRO A 141 -14.49 4.86 -12.45
N THR A 142 -15.06 5.38 -11.35
CA THR A 142 -14.74 6.72 -10.82
C THR A 142 -13.43 6.74 -10.04
N LYS A 143 -12.92 5.59 -9.59
CA LYS A 143 -11.62 5.48 -8.90
C LYS A 143 -10.54 4.88 -9.79
N CYS A 144 -10.92 4.10 -10.79
CA CYS A 144 -9.98 3.45 -11.67
C CYS A 144 -9.22 4.46 -12.54
N LYS A 145 -7.92 4.59 -12.27
CA LYS A 145 -7.00 5.39 -13.09
C LYS A 145 -6.38 4.60 -14.26
N GLY A 146 -6.79 3.36 -14.50
CA GLY A 146 -6.34 2.59 -15.67
C GLY A 146 -4.88 2.12 -15.64
N CYS A 147 -4.24 2.02 -14.47
CA CYS A 147 -2.83 1.63 -14.34
C CYS A 147 -2.50 0.20 -14.80
N GLY A 148 -3.47 -0.70 -14.92
CA GLY A 148 -3.21 -2.08 -15.37
C GLY A 148 -2.60 -3.04 -14.34
N GLU A 149 -2.20 -2.59 -13.13
CA GLU A 149 -1.64 -3.47 -12.09
C GLU A 149 -2.51 -4.71 -11.81
N CYS A 150 -3.83 -4.52 -11.74
CA CYS A 150 -4.77 -5.60 -11.48
C CYS A 150 -4.77 -6.68 -12.58
N VAL A 151 -4.51 -6.29 -13.84
CA VAL A 151 -4.38 -7.19 -14.98
C VAL A 151 -3.03 -7.89 -14.95
N GLU A 152 -1.95 -7.15 -14.68
CA GLU A 152 -0.60 -7.69 -14.58
C GLU A 152 -0.52 -8.80 -13.53
N VAL A 153 -1.05 -8.57 -12.32
CA VAL A 153 -1.05 -9.60 -11.27
C VAL A 153 -2.06 -10.72 -11.52
N CYS A 154 -3.08 -10.50 -12.35
CA CYS A 154 -3.95 -11.60 -12.81
C CYS A 154 -3.16 -12.59 -13.67
N GLY A 155 -2.18 -12.09 -14.43
CA GLY A 155 -1.20 -12.88 -15.15
C GLY A 155 -1.84 -13.98 -16.00
N THR A 156 -1.34 -15.20 -15.86
CA THR A 156 -1.79 -16.36 -16.67
C THR A 156 -3.23 -16.79 -16.42
N HIS A 157 -3.90 -16.28 -15.38
CA HIS A 157 -5.33 -16.54 -15.19
C HIS A 157 -6.16 -15.86 -16.29
N ASN A 158 -5.71 -14.71 -16.81
CA ASN A 158 -6.40 -13.94 -17.86
C ASN A 158 -7.88 -13.64 -17.51
N ALA A 159 -8.19 -13.45 -16.23
CA ALA A 159 -9.54 -13.13 -15.75
C ALA A 159 -9.84 -11.63 -15.73
N LEU A 160 -8.84 -10.81 -16.10
CA LEU A 160 -8.97 -9.36 -16.28
C LEU A 160 -8.25 -8.97 -17.57
N GLU A 161 -8.80 -7.99 -18.27
CA GLU A 161 -8.23 -7.43 -19.51
C GLU A 161 -8.45 -5.92 -19.53
N MET A 162 -7.42 -5.14 -19.93
CA MET A 162 -7.62 -3.70 -20.15
C MET A 162 -8.37 -3.50 -21.47
N VAL A 163 -9.51 -2.82 -21.40
CA VAL A 163 -10.32 -2.50 -22.58
C VAL A 163 -10.57 -1.00 -22.68
N LYS A 164 -10.72 -0.50 -23.91
CA LYS A 164 -11.03 0.91 -24.16
C LYS A 164 -12.38 1.28 -23.54
N LYS A 165 -12.41 2.45 -22.91
CA LYS A 165 -13.63 3.06 -22.38
C LYS A 165 -14.48 3.58 -23.53
N ASP A 166 -15.74 3.17 -23.52
CA ASP A 166 -16.83 3.83 -24.24
C ASP A 166 -17.97 4.12 -23.24
N GLU A 167 -18.92 4.97 -23.63
CA GLU A 167 -20.02 5.38 -22.75
C GLU A 167 -20.86 4.19 -22.27
N GLY A 168 -21.10 3.20 -23.14
CA GLY A 168 -21.87 2.01 -22.81
C GLY A 168 -21.16 1.10 -21.81
N LEU A 169 -19.85 0.93 -21.96
CA LEU A 169 -19.02 0.19 -21.01
C LEU A 169 -18.96 0.89 -19.66
N LEU A 170 -18.74 2.21 -19.63
CA LEU A 170 -18.71 2.97 -18.39
C LEU A 170 -20.04 2.90 -17.66
N GLU A 171 -21.17 3.02 -18.37
CA GLU A 171 -22.50 2.93 -17.77
C GLU A 171 -22.77 1.54 -17.18
N ARG A 172 -22.45 0.47 -17.93
CA ARG A 172 -22.50 -0.90 -17.42
C ARG A 172 -21.61 -1.09 -16.19
N THR A 173 -20.39 -0.56 -16.21
CA THR A 173 -19.45 -0.67 -15.07
C THR A 173 -19.98 0.05 -13.84
N ARG A 174 -20.56 1.26 -14.00
CA ARG A 174 -21.23 1.99 -12.91
C ARG A 174 -22.39 1.20 -12.34
N ARG A 175 -23.25 0.62 -13.17
CA ARG A 175 -24.38 -0.21 -12.72
C ARG A 175 -23.92 -1.45 -11.97
N SER A 176 -22.87 -2.13 -12.45
CA SER A 176 -22.29 -3.27 -11.74
C SER A 176 -21.68 -2.89 -10.40
N PHE A 177 -21.02 -1.74 -10.30
CA PHE A 177 -20.50 -1.25 -9.03
C PHE A 177 -21.62 -0.82 -8.07
N ALA A 178 -22.68 -0.18 -8.58
CA ALA A 178 -23.86 0.15 -7.79
C ALA A 178 -24.58 -1.10 -7.27
N PHE A 179 -24.62 -2.18 -8.06
CA PHE A 179 -25.12 -3.48 -7.61
C PHE A 179 -24.25 -4.05 -6.49
N TYR A 180 -22.92 -4.02 -6.63
CA TYR A 180 -22.00 -4.40 -5.56
C TYR A 180 -22.29 -3.64 -4.25
N GLN A 181 -22.52 -2.33 -4.32
CA GLN A 181 -22.83 -1.49 -3.16
C GLN A 181 -24.19 -1.78 -2.53
N SER A 182 -25.17 -2.29 -3.30
CA SER A 182 -26.50 -2.64 -2.79
C SER A 182 -26.61 -4.07 -2.24
N THR A 183 -25.62 -4.92 -2.54
CA THR A 183 -25.51 -6.26 -1.97
C THR A 183 -25.06 -6.22 -0.50
N PRO A 184 -25.45 -7.21 0.33
CA PRO A 184 -24.96 -7.28 1.71
C PRO A 184 -23.43 -7.46 1.78
N GLU A 185 -22.88 -7.30 2.98
CA GLU A 185 -21.47 -7.62 3.23
C GLU A 185 -21.18 -9.10 2.92
N THR A 186 -19.93 -9.40 2.55
CA THR A 186 -19.49 -10.80 2.47
C THR A 186 -19.55 -11.44 3.87
N PRO A 187 -20.27 -12.56 4.04
CA PRO A 187 -20.36 -13.23 5.33
C PRO A 187 -18.99 -13.67 5.85
N ALA A 188 -18.81 -13.67 7.17
CA ALA A 188 -17.53 -13.96 7.80
C ALA A 188 -17.01 -15.37 7.46
N GLU A 189 -17.91 -16.34 7.34
CA GLU A 189 -17.64 -17.72 6.92
C GLU A 189 -17.07 -17.84 5.51
N CYS A 190 -17.29 -16.84 4.65
CA CYS A 190 -16.72 -16.77 3.30
C CYS A 190 -15.32 -16.15 3.29
N ILE A 191 -14.85 -15.57 4.40
CA ILE A 191 -13.55 -14.91 4.51
C ILE A 191 -12.55 -15.89 5.12
N ASN A 192 -11.59 -16.36 4.31
CA ASN A 192 -10.57 -17.26 4.79
C ASN A 192 -9.41 -16.46 5.41
N GLU A 193 -9.39 -16.32 6.74
CA GLU A 193 -8.32 -15.62 7.45
C GLU A 193 -6.92 -16.24 7.29
N LYS A 194 -6.80 -17.49 6.80
CA LYS A 194 -5.50 -18.08 6.43
C LYS A 194 -5.00 -17.58 5.07
N SER A 195 -5.91 -17.12 4.21
CA SER A 195 -5.61 -16.44 2.95
C SER A 195 -5.71 -14.94 3.21
N LEU A 196 -4.64 -14.34 3.73
CA LEU A 196 -4.64 -12.96 4.23
C LEU A 196 -5.08 -11.90 3.19
N GLY A 197 -5.02 -12.23 1.89
CA GLY A 197 -5.61 -11.41 0.82
C GLY A 197 -7.13 -11.21 0.92
N ASP A 198 -7.84 -12.05 1.68
CA ASP A 198 -9.30 -12.00 1.85
C ASP A 198 -9.75 -10.96 2.87
N PHE A 199 -8.83 -10.34 3.61
CA PHE A 199 -9.19 -9.25 4.53
C PHE A 199 -9.98 -8.15 3.81
N MET A 200 -9.67 -7.90 2.53
CA MET A 200 -10.34 -6.90 1.70
C MET A 200 -11.72 -7.30 1.18
N LEU A 201 -12.23 -8.50 1.51
CA LEU A 201 -13.64 -8.84 1.35
C LEU A 201 -14.51 -8.25 2.47
N ALA A 202 -13.92 -8.00 3.64
CA ALA A 202 -14.65 -7.40 4.75
C ALA A 202 -14.73 -5.88 4.57
N GLU A 203 -15.93 -5.31 4.66
CA GLU A 203 -16.12 -3.87 4.49
C GLU A 203 -15.40 -3.06 5.58
N ARG A 204 -15.26 -3.62 6.79
CA ARG A 204 -14.46 -3.06 7.90
C ARG A 204 -12.97 -2.88 7.57
N SER A 205 -12.46 -3.54 6.53
CA SER A 205 -11.08 -3.40 6.06
C SER A 205 -10.93 -2.32 4.98
N LEU A 206 -12.04 -1.85 4.39
CA LEU A 206 -12.03 -0.87 3.29
C LEU A 206 -11.94 0.57 3.83
N LEU A 207 -10.84 0.85 4.53
CA LEU A 207 -10.58 2.11 5.24
C LEU A 207 -9.85 3.17 4.40
N TYR A 208 -9.55 2.85 3.14
CA TYR A 208 -8.99 3.77 2.15
C TYR A 208 -9.93 3.80 0.95
N THR A 209 -10.53 4.95 0.62
CA THR A 209 -11.65 5.04 -0.34
C THR A 209 -11.25 5.15 -1.80
N GLY A 210 -9.96 5.27 -2.09
CA GLY A 210 -9.52 5.82 -3.38
C GLY A 210 -9.77 7.32 -3.46
N GLY A 211 -9.63 7.87 -4.67
CA GLY A 211 -9.71 9.32 -4.89
C GLY A 211 -8.46 10.07 -4.46
N ALA A 212 -7.41 9.35 -4.07
CA ALA A 212 -6.10 9.91 -3.78
C ALA A 212 -5.47 10.45 -5.06
N GLY A 213 -4.76 11.57 -4.97
CA GLY A 213 -4.05 12.19 -6.09
C GLY A 213 -2.76 11.46 -6.50
N SER A 214 -2.60 10.18 -6.16
CA SER A 214 -1.38 9.41 -6.41
C SER A 214 -1.25 9.07 -7.91
N CYS A 215 -0.03 8.82 -8.37
CA CYS A 215 0.23 8.34 -9.72
C CYS A 215 -0.48 7.02 -10.02
N MET A 216 -0.69 6.73 -11.30
CA MET A 216 -1.14 5.42 -11.77
C MET A 216 -0.13 4.35 -11.32
N GLY A 217 -0.62 3.26 -10.71
CA GLY A 217 0.24 2.17 -10.24
C GLY A 217 1.02 2.43 -8.95
N CYS A 218 0.78 3.56 -8.27
CA CYS A 218 1.58 3.99 -7.12
C CYS A 218 1.75 2.90 -6.04
N GLY A 219 2.99 2.45 -5.82
CA GLY A 219 3.29 1.40 -4.83
C GLY A 219 3.03 1.83 -3.38
N GLU A 220 3.20 3.12 -3.07
CA GLU A 220 2.92 3.69 -1.74
C GLU A 220 1.44 3.55 -1.35
N ALA A 221 0.54 3.91 -2.28
CA ALA A 221 -0.90 3.84 -2.04
C ALA A 221 -1.38 2.39 -1.85
N THR A 222 -0.81 1.44 -2.61
CA THR A 222 -1.06 0.01 -2.40
C THR A 222 -0.64 -0.44 -1.00
N ALA A 223 0.57 -0.06 -0.54
CA ALA A 223 1.06 -0.42 0.78
C ALA A 223 0.18 0.16 1.92
N LEU A 224 -0.22 1.42 1.81
CA LEU A 224 -1.08 2.07 2.80
C LEU A 224 -2.45 1.42 2.89
N ARG A 225 -3.06 1.10 1.74
CA ARG A 225 -4.35 0.44 1.69
C ARG A 225 -4.30 -0.97 2.28
N MET A 226 -3.24 -1.73 1.99
CA MET A 226 -3.02 -3.05 2.59
C MET A 226 -2.79 -2.94 4.11
N MET A 227 -1.97 -1.98 4.57
CA MET A 227 -1.74 -1.77 6.01
C MET A 227 -3.05 -1.45 6.75
N LEU A 228 -3.86 -0.56 6.17
CA LEU A 228 -5.17 -0.20 6.70
C LEU A 228 -6.16 -1.35 6.66
N ALA A 229 -6.11 -2.20 5.62
CA ALA A 229 -6.97 -3.37 5.54
C ALA A 229 -6.68 -4.36 6.69
N ALA A 230 -5.41 -4.72 6.91
CA ALA A 230 -5.06 -5.62 8.01
C ALA A 230 -5.32 -5.01 9.39
N THR A 231 -5.00 -3.72 9.58
CA THR A 231 -5.22 -3.07 10.88
C THR A 231 -6.72 -2.90 11.14
N GLY A 232 -7.49 -2.46 10.14
CA GLY A 232 -8.94 -2.28 10.22
C GLY A 232 -9.70 -3.59 10.46
N PHE A 233 -9.27 -4.67 9.79
CA PHE A 233 -9.88 -5.99 9.95
C PHE A 233 -9.89 -6.47 11.40
N ILE A 234 -8.82 -6.19 12.15
CA ILE A 234 -8.62 -6.67 13.52
C ILE A 234 -9.14 -5.65 14.55
N TYR A 235 -8.81 -4.37 14.37
CA TYR A 235 -8.98 -3.36 15.42
C TYR A 235 -10.18 -2.44 15.22
N GLY A 236 -10.80 -2.41 14.03
CA GLY A 236 -11.84 -1.45 13.70
C GLY A 236 -11.30 -0.04 13.46
N ARG A 237 -12.01 0.76 12.67
CA ARG A 237 -11.56 2.08 12.19
C ARG A 237 -11.38 3.10 13.31
N GLU A 238 -12.20 3.01 14.36
CA GLU A 238 -12.23 3.92 15.49
C GLU A 238 -11.02 3.76 16.42
N ASN A 239 -10.23 2.70 16.24
CA ASN A 239 -9.05 2.40 17.04
C ASN A 239 -7.74 2.62 16.28
N ILE A 240 -7.77 3.36 15.16
CA ILE A 240 -6.60 3.61 14.31
C ILE A 240 -6.40 5.12 14.19
N GLY A 241 -5.15 5.57 14.36
CA GLY A 241 -4.73 6.92 14.01
C GLY A 241 -3.42 6.91 13.22
N ILE A 242 -3.25 7.92 12.37
CA ILE A 242 -2.06 8.10 11.54
C ILE A 242 -1.47 9.50 11.78
N VAL A 243 -0.16 9.55 12.03
CA VAL A 243 0.66 10.75 11.93
C VAL A 243 1.56 10.59 10.69
N ASN A 244 1.36 11.43 9.69
CA ASN A 244 2.06 11.34 8.42
C ASN A 244 3.17 12.39 8.35
N ALA A 245 4.36 12.01 7.94
CA ALA A 245 5.41 12.95 7.54
C ALA A 245 5.04 13.60 6.20
N THR A 246 5.53 14.80 5.95
CA THR A 246 5.37 15.45 4.65
C THR A 246 6.10 14.66 3.56
N GLY A 247 5.46 14.45 2.40
CA GLY A 247 6.00 13.68 1.28
C GLY A 247 4.90 13.33 0.28
N CYS A 248 5.15 12.37 -0.62
CA CYS A 248 4.11 11.92 -1.58
C CYS A 248 2.82 11.52 -0.86
N SER A 249 2.95 10.72 0.20
CA SER A 249 1.82 10.23 0.99
C SER A 249 0.98 11.30 1.69
N SER A 250 1.55 12.46 2.07
CA SER A 250 0.73 13.59 2.52
C SER A 250 0.12 14.32 1.33
N VAL A 251 0.87 14.54 0.24
CA VAL A 251 0.39 15.28 -0.92
C VAL A 251 -0.80 14.60 -1.59
N TYR A 252 -0.68 13.34 -1.98
CA TYR A 252 -1.80 12.68 -2.66
C TYR A 252 -2.98 12.36 -1.74
N ALA A 253 -2.76 12.33 -0.42
CA ALA A 253 -3.79 11.94 0.54
C ALA A 253 -4.41 13.11 1.32
N SER A 254 -3.87 14.32 1.22
CA SER A 254 -4.40 15.48 1.94
C SER A 254 -4.28 16.80 1.17
N THR A 255 -4.21 16.74 -0.17
CA THR A 255 -4.40 17.96 -0.97
C THR A 255 -5.87 18.35 -0.87
N TYR A 256 -6.14 19.44 -0.13
CA TYR A 256 -7.48 19.94 0.10
C TYR A 256 -8.27 20.08 -1.22
N PRO A 257 -9.53 19.63 -1.31
CA PRO A 257 -10.41 19.15 -0.23
C PRO A 257 -10.45 17.61 -0.06
N TYR A 258 -9.51 16.86 -0.64
CA TYR A 258 -9.64 15.40 -0.75
C TYR A 258 -8.76 14.65 0.25
N ASN A 259 -9.37 13.69 0.96
CA ASN A 259 -8.71 12.76 1.86
C ASN A 259 -9.25 11.33 1.66
N PRO A 260 -8.41 10.33 1.33
CA PRO A 260 -8.86 8.96 1.08
C PRO A 260 -9.04 8.12 2.37
N TYR A 261 -8.58 8.59 3.52
CA TYR A 261 -8.59 7.84 4.77
C TYR A 261 -9.95 7.94 5.49
N LYS A 262 -10.48 6.80 5.93
CA LYS A 262 -11.65 6.72 6.84
C LYS A 262 -11.27 6.66 8.33
N VAL A 263 -10.01 6.91 8.66
CA VAL A 263 -9.46 6.92 10.02
C VAL A 263 -8.95 8.31 10.37
N THR A 264 -8.70 8.57 11.66
CA THR A 264 -8.07 9.83 12.08
C THR A 264 -6.66 9.92 11.49
N TRP A 265 -6.37 11.02 10.82
CA TRP A 265 -5.11 11.26 10.14
C TRP A 265 -4.68 12.70 10.35
N THR A 266 -3.38 12.91 10.55
CA THR A 266 -2.80 14.25 10.61
C THR A 266 -1.42 14.28 9.96
N ASN A 267 -1.01 15.45 9.48
CA ASN A 267 0.34 15.72 9.02
C ASN A 267 0.86 16.96 9.77
N SER A 268 2.00 16.81 10.44
CA SER A 268 2.70 17.90 11.10
C SER A 268 3.69 18.53 10.12
N LEU A 269 4.96 18.14 10.16
CA LEU A 269 6.00 18.57 9.22
C LEU A 269 6.76 17.37 8.64
N PHE A 270 7.80 17.65 7.86
CA PHE A 270 8.59 16.63 7.17
C PHE A 270 9.48 15.85 8.15
N GLU A 271 10.07 16.57 9.10
CA GLU A 271 11.15 16.11 9.98
C GLU A 271 10.67 15.53 11.32
N ASN A 272 9.42 15.80 11.73
CA ASN A 272 9.00 15.62 13.12
C ASN A 272 7.88 14.59 13.32
N ALA A 273 7.38 13.91 12.30
CA ALA A 273 6.25 12.98 12.44
C ALA A 273 6.43 11.92 13.55
N PRO A 274 7.61 11.29 13.75
CA PRO A 274 7.82 10.40 14.89
C PRO A 274 7.69 11.10 16.25
N ALA A 275 8.21 12.32 16.41
CA ALA A 275 8.11 13.10 17.64
C ALA A 275 6.67 13.58 17.91
N ASP A 276 5.95 14.01 16.88
CA ASP A 276 4.53 14.38 16.97
C ASP A 276 3.68 13.18 17.43
N ALA A 277 3.95 12.00 16.86
CA ALA A 277 3.29 10.75 17.27
C ALA A 277 3.59 10.36 18.72
N MET A 278 4.78 10.65 19.26
CA MET A 278 5.04 10.46 20.70
C MET A 278 4.12 11.34 21.54
N GLY A 279 3.92 12.61 21.15
CA GLY A 279 2.97 13.50 21.81
C GLY A 279 1.53 12.96 21.78
N VAL A 280 1.08 12.51 20.60
CA VAL A 280 -0.24 11.89 20.43
C VAL A 280 -0.39 10.64 21.30
N ARG A 281 0.59 9.73 21.29
CA ARG A 281 0.60 8.49 22.08
C ARG A 281 0.50 8.78 23.57
N LEU A 282 1.32 9.71 24.09
CA LEU A 282 1.29 10.10 25.50
C LEU A 282 -0.07 10.67 25.89
N ARG A 283 -0.68 11.48 25.02
CA ARG A 283 -2.03 12.01 25.25
C ARG A 283 -3.09 10.90 25.23
N TRP A 284 -3.02 9.97 24.29
CA TRP A 284 -3.91 8.81 24.22
C TRP A 284 -3.79 7.92 25.45
N ASP A 285 -2.58 7.71 25.97
CA ASP A 285 -2.37 6.96 27.21
C ASP A 285 -3.04 7.61 28.42
N GLN A 286 -2.94 8.94 28.55
CA GLN A 286 -3.64 9.70 29.59
C GLN A 286 -5.16 9.55 29.49
N GLN A 287 -5.70 9.32 28.29
CA GLN A 287 -7.12 9.11 28.03
C GLN A 287 -7.56 7.64 28.17
N GLY A 288 -6.64 6.72 28.50
CA GLY A 288 -6.96 5.29 28.61
C GLY A 288 -7.05 4.57 27.26
N TRP A 289 -6.44 5.11 26.21
CA TRP A 289 -6.47 4.56 24.85
C TRP A 289 -5.20 3.77 24.49
N GLN A 290 -4.58 3.10 25.47
CA GLN A 290 -3.37 2.28 25.30
C GLN A 290 -3.51 1.28 24.13
N ARG A 291 -4.72 0.71 23.96
CA ARG A 291 -5.00 -0.33 22.96
C ARG A 291 -5.26 0.18 21.54
N LYS A 292 -5.38 1.50 21.32
CA LYS A 292 -5.53 2.05 19.97
C LYS A 292 -4.20 1.98 19.22
N ARG A 293 -4.26 1.71 17.91
CA ARG A 293 -3.11 1.58 17.03
C ARG A 293 -2.74 2.94 16.45
N LEU A 294 -1.58 3.45 16.85
CA LEU A 294 -1.01 4.67 16.30
C LEU A 294 0.10 4.32 15.31
N TRP A 295 -0.08 4.76 14.07
CA TRP A 295 0.88 4.60 12.99
C TRP A 295 1.53 5.93 12.62
N VAL A 296 2.83 5.90 12.43
CA VAL A 296 3.61 6.94 11.76
C VAL A 296 3.83 6.48 10.33
N VAL A 297 3.55 7.34 9.35
CA VAL A 297 3.75 7.05 7.94
C VAL A 297 4.73 8.06 7.36
N GLY A 298 5.68 7.63 6.54
CA GLY A 298 6.55 8.54 5.81
C GLY A 298 7.37 7.86 4.73
N GLY A 299 7.83 8.64 3.76
CA GLY A 299 8.75 8.17 2.73
C GLY A 299 10.17 7.98 3.27
N ASP A 300 11.08 7.45 2.45
CA ASP A 300 12.48 7.28 2.84
C ASP A 300 13.18 8.60 3.21
N GLY A 301 12.92 9.69 2.51
CA GLY A 301 13.51 10.99 2.88
C GLY A 301 13.12 11.50 4.27
N ALA A 302 11.88 11.27 4.68
CA ALA A 302 11.43 11.62 6.03
C ALA A 302 12.11 10.72 7.08
N MET A 303 12.19 9.42 6.80
CA MET A 303 12.50 8.41 7.80
C MET A 303 13.98 8.03 7.87
N LEU A 304 14.74 8.21 6.79
CA LEU A 304 16.17 7.88 6.72
C LEU A 304 17.08 9.10 6.73
N ASP A 305 16.57 10.30 6.41
CA ASP A 305 17.34 11.54 6.38
C ASP A 305 16.85 12.54 7.45
N ILE A 306 16.02 13.51 7.06
CA ILE A 306 15.72 14.70 7.87
C ILE A 306 15.06 14.36 9.21
N GLY A 307 14.18 13.34 9.23
CA GLY A 307 13.49 12.89 10.43
C GLY A 307 14.13 11.67 11.09
N PHE A 308 15.28 11.18 10.63
CA PHE A 308 15.90 9.97 11.18
C PHE A 308 16.26 10.11 12.66
N GLY A 309 16.74 11.27 13.09
CA GLY A 309 17.01 11.53 14.52
C GLY A 309 15.75 11.43 15.38
N SER A 310 14.63 11.95 14.87
CA SER A 310 13.30 11.85 15.50
C SER A 310 12.81 10.40 15.54
N LEU A 311 12.95 9.67 14.44
CA LEU A 311 12.63 8.24 14.36
C LEU A 311 13.45 7.43 15.37
N SER A 312 14.77 7.57 15.37
CA SER A 312 15.66 6.86 16.31
C SER A 312 15.28 7.16 17.77
N ARG A 313 14.98 8.43 18.10
CA ARG A 313 14.50 8.81 19.44
C ARG A 313 13.18 8.14 19.81
N MET A 314 12.24 8.03 18.86
CA MET A 314 10.95 7.35 19.03
C MET A 314 11.16 5.86 19.27
N LEU A 315 12.04 5.21 18.51
CA LEU A 315 12.38 3.79 18.68
C LEU A 315 12.98 3.50 20.07
N MET A 316 13.71 4.43 20.65
CA MET A 316 14.24 4.33 22.03
C MET A 316 13.22 4.67 23.12
N SER A 317 12.02 5.13 22.77
CA SER A 317 11.04 5.61 23.77
C SER A 317 10.31 4.49 24.50
N GLY A 318 10.26 3.28 23.93
CA GLY A 318 9.43 2.17 24.44
C GLY A 318 7.92 2.37 24.22
N LEU A 319 7.50 3.48 23.61
CA LEU A 319 6.09 3.77 23.34
C LEU A 319 5.52 2.83 22.27
N ASP A 320 4.27 2.38 22.45
CA ASP A 320 3.56 1.53 21.49
C ASP A 320 3.12 2.35 20.27
N ILE A 321 4.07 2.58 19.36
CA ILE A 321 3.92 3.34 18.11
C ILE A 321 4.51 2.51 16.96
N LYS A 322 3.77 2.45 15.85
CA LYS A 322 4.18 1.71 14.64
C LYS A 322 4.65 2.68 13.58
N VAL A 323 5.62 2.29 12.78
CA VAL A 323 6.12 3.10 11.66
C VAL A 323 5.97 2.30 10.38
N LEU A 324 5.31 2.88 9.37
CA LEU A 324 5.30 2.39 8.00
C LEU A 324 6.17 3.30 7.16
N VAL A 325 7.31 2.79 6.70
CA VAL A 325 8.20 3.51 5.79
C VAL A 325 7.89 3.06 4.37
N LEU A 326 7.50 4.04 3.55
CA LEU A 326 7.23 3.88 2.12
C LEU A 326 8.54 4.17 1.40
N ASP A 327 9.36 3.13 1.21
CA ASP A 327 10.71 3.28 0.68
C ASP A 327 10.61 3.32 -0.85
N THR A 328 10.75 4.50 -1.44
CA THR A 328 10.84 4.71 -2.89
C THR A 328 12.27 4.94 -3.35
N GLN A 329 13.24 4.92 -2.43
CA GLN A 329 14.67 5.10 -2.72
C GLN A 329 15.04 6.46 -3.30
N VAL A 330 14.17 7.45 -3.14
CA VAL A 330 14.32 8.76 -3.75
C VAL A 330 13.30 9.71 -3.13
N TYR A 331 13.55 11.02 -3.12
CA TYR A 331 12.53 11.98 -2.72
C TYR A 331 11.55 12.17 -3.88
N SER A 332 10.57 11.28 -3.96
CA SER A 332 9.61 11.23 -5.08
C SER A 332 8.85 12.54 -5.25
N ASN A 333 8.35 13.13 -4.15
CA ASN A 333 7.50 14.31 -4.22
C ASN A 333 8.20 15.54 -4.78
N THR A 334 9.48 15.72 -4.46
CA THR A 334 10.26 16.90 -4.85
C THR A 334 10.98 16.71 -6.19
N GLY A 335 10.62 15.64 -6.92
CA GLY A 335 11.07 15.36 -8.28
C GLY A 335 12.37 14.59 -8.36
N GLY A 336 12.60 13.63 -7.48
CA GLY A 336 13.64 12.62 -7.69
C GLY A 336 15.01 12.93 -7.10
N GLN A 337 15.10 13.67 -5.99
CA GLN A 337 16.38 13.89 -5.29
C GLN A 337 16.89 12.61 -4.63
N ALA A 338 18.21 12.42 -4.64
CA ALA A 338 18.85 11.34 -3.92
C ALA A 338 18.52 11.41 -2.42
N SER A 339 18.23 10.26 -1.82
CA SER A 339 18.11 10.05 -0.38
C SER A 339 19.23 9.15 0.11
N THR A 340 19.40 9.00 1.43
CA THR A 340 20.33 7.97 1.92
C THR A 340 19.84 6.54 1.64
N SER A 341 18.58 6.32 1.28
CA SER A 341 18.11 5.01 0.81
C SER A 341 18.35 4.78 -0.69
N SER A 342 18.64 5.81 -1.51
CA SER A 342 19.03 5.60 -2.91
C SER A 342 20.19 4.62 -3.03
N PHE A 343 20.14 3.73 -4.04
CA PHE A 343 21.19 2.74 -4.27
C PHE A 343 22.46 3.41 -4.79
N GLU A 344 23.61 2.77 -4.57
CA GLU A 344 24.83 3.14 -5.30
C GLU A 344 24.60 2.96 -6.81
N ALA A 345 25.23 3.82 -7.63
CA ALA A 345 25.04 3.95 -9.08
C ALA A 345 23.66 4.40 -9.55
N GLN A 346 22.68 4.56 -8.65
CA GLN A 346 21.35 5.10 -8.99
C GLN A 346 21.48 6.55 -9.46
N ASP A 347 20.96 6.85 -10.64
CA ASP A 347 20.82 8.22 -11.11
C ASP A 347 19.64 8.88 -10.39
N SER A 348 19.92 9.98 -9.71
CA SER A 348 18.94 10.82 -9.02
C SER A 348 19.45 12.26 -8.98
N LYS A 349 18.56 13.24 -8.83
CA LYS A 349 18.99 14.64 -8.72
C LYS A 349 19.92 14.78 -7.52
N MET A 350 20.97 15.57 -7.68
CA MET A 350 22.05 15.80 -6.69
C MET A 350 22.99 14.60 -6.45
N ALA A 351 22.81 13.47 -7.12
CA ALA A 351 23.73 12.33 -7.02
C ALA A 351 24.98 12.46 -7.91
N SER A 352 24.84 13.10 -9.07
CA SER A 352 25.92 13.21 -10.06
C SER A 352 26.92 14.33 -9.75
N PHE A 353 28.20 14.09 -10.05
CA PHE A 353 29.26 15.10 -9.99
C PHE A 353 29.74 15.46 -11.39
N GLY A 354 29.21 16.57 -11.93
CA GLY A 354 29.51 17.03 -13.29
C GLY A 354 29.13 15.99 -14.35
N SER A 355 29.86 16.00 -15.47
CA SER A 355 29.70 15.02 -16.57
C SER A 355 30.51 13.74 -16.37
N SER A 356 31.39 13.68 -15.37
CA SER A 356 32.37 12.61 -15.20
C SER A 356 31.92 11.49 -14.25
N ARG A 357 30.94 11.74 -13.38
CA ARG A 357 30.36 10.73 -12.48
C ARG A 357 28.83 10.80 -12.49
N SER A 358 28.19 9.74 -12.96
CA SER A 358 26.75 9.55 -12.91
C SER A 358 26.36 8.63 -11.75
N GLY A 359 25.29 9.00 -11.06
CA GLY A 359 24.69 8.22 -9.99
C GLY A 359 25.36 8.41 -8.62
N LYS A 360 24.68 7.90 -7.60
CA LYS A 360 25.09 8.02 -6.19
C LYS A 360 26.36 7.22 -5.90
N SER A 361 27.25 7.79 -5.09
CA SER A 361 28.55 7.20 -4.75
C SER A 361 28.57 6.55 -3.37
N GLU A 362 27.67 6.98 -2.49
CA GLU A 362 27.56 6.56 -1.11
C GLU A 362 26.75 5.27 -1.00
N HIS A 363 27.10 4.45 -0.01
CA HIS A 363 26.32 3.26 0.35
C HIS A 363 24.87 3.61 0.68
N ARG A 364 23.97 2.65 0.43
CA ARG A 364 22.59 2.73 0.90
C ARG A 364 22.56 2.58 2.42
N LYS A 365 21.75 3.39 3.08
CA LYS A 365 21.42 3.23 4.49
C LYS A 365 20.36 2.15 4.66
N GLU A 366 20.74 1.03 5.26
CA GLU A 366 19.85 -0.10 5.53
C GLU A 366 18.98 0.14 6.77
N LEU A 367 17.82 0.81 6.59
CA LEU A 367 16.93 1.14 7.71
C LEU A 367 16.56 -0.08 8.55
N GLY A 368 16.23 -1.20 7.90
CA GLY A 368 15.87 -2.42 8.62
C GLY A 368 17.01 -2.92 9.52
N THR A 369 18.25 -2.95 9.02
CA THR A 369 19.43 -3.32 9.82
C THR A 369 19.68 -2.35 10.96
N VAL A 370 19.59 -1.04 10.70
CA VAL A 370 19.78 0.00 11.72
C VAL A 370 18.70 -0.07 12.81
N ALA A 371 17.45 -0.32 12.43
CA ALA A 371 16.33 -0.45 13.36
C ALA A 371 16.47 -1.69 14.24
N MET A 372 16.98 -2.82 13.72
CA MET A 372 17.23 -4.05 14.52
C MET A 372 18.23 -3.83 15.65
N MET A 373 19.12 -2.84 15.52
CA MET A 373 20.11 -2.51 16.56
C MET A 373 19.53 -1.67 17.71
N HIS A 374 18.31 -1.13 17.55
CA HIS A 374 17.61 -0.50 18.66
C HIS A 374 17.02 -1.60 19.58
N PRO A 375 17.24 -1.54 20.90
CA PRO A 375 16.74 -2.54 21.83
C PRO A 375 15.21 -2.52 21.89
N GLY A 376 14.59 -3.70 21.89
CA GLY A 376 13.15 -3.84 22.09
C GLY A 376 12.29 -3.29 20.95
N VAL A 377 12.81 -3.28 19.72
CA VAL A 377 12.08 -2.82 18.52
C VAL A 377 11.73 -4.00 17.62
N PHE A 378 10.47 -4.11 17.22
CA PHE A 378 10.07 -5.02 16.14
C PHE A 378 10.43 -4.41 14.78
N VAL A 379 11.00 -5.20 13.88
CA VAL A 379 11.37 -4.71 12.54
C VAL A 379 10.88 -5.68 11.48
N ALA A 380 10.28 -5.17 10.42
CA ALA A 380 10.02 -5.93 9.22
C ALA A 380 10.44 -5.14 7.97
N GLN A 381 10.96 -5.87 6.99
CA GLN A 381 11.22 -5.36 5.64
C GLN A 381 10.41 -6.20 4.67
N THR A 382 9.55 -5.59 3.85
CA THR A 382 8.55 -6.33 3.06
C THR A 382 8.26 -5.68 1.72
N ILE A 383 7.49 -6.39 0.90
CA ILE A 383 6.92 -5.90 -0.37
C ILE A 383 5.41 -6.17 -0.38
N THR A 384 4.63 -5.38 -1.11
CA THR A 384 3.17 -5.60 -1.26
C THR A 384 2.84 -6.76 -2.18
N ALA A 385 3.74 -7.07 -3.12
CA ALA A 385 3.58 -8.14 -4.09
C ALA A 385 3.75 -9.56 -3.51
N ASP A 386 4.06 -9.67 -2.22
CA ASP A 386 3.86 -10.87 -1.39
C ASP A 386 2.87 -10.52 -0.26
N PRO A 387 1.55 -10.56 -0.54
CA PRO A 387 0.54 -10.20 0.46
C PRO A 387 0.64 -11.03 1.73
N GLY A 388 1.06 -12.30 1.62
CA GLY A 388 1.22 -13.18 2.78
C GLY A 388 2.31 -12.70 3.73
N HIS A 389 3.48 -12.33 3.22
CA HIS A 389 4.54 -11.74 4.04
C HIS A 389 4.14 -10.35 4.57
N PHE A 390 3.59 -9.49 3.71
CA PHE A 390 3.17 -8.14 4.07
C PHE A 390 2.17 -8.12 5.24
N TYR A 391 1.08 -8.88 5.12
CA TYR A 391 0.04 -8.88 6.15
C TYR A 391 0.54 -9.47 7.46
N ARG A 392 1.38 -10.51 7.43
CA ARG A 392 2.03 -11.03 8.65
C ARG A 392 2.90 -9.98 9.32
N ALA A 393 3.67 -9.20 8.56
CA ALA A 393 4.48 -8.12 9.10
C ALA A 393 3.63 -7.03 9.76
N ILE A 394 2.55 -6.58 9.12
CA ILE A 394 1.64 -5.56 9.69
C ILE A 394 0.92 -6.07 10.94
N MET A 395 0.42 -7.31 10.91
CA MET A 395 -0.25 -7.92 12.07
C MET A 395 0.71 -8.08 13.25
N ALA A 396 1.92 -8.60 13.01
CA ALA A 396 2.94 -8.76 14.05
C ALA A 396 3.41 -7.41 14.62
N ALA A 397 3.58 -6.39 13.77
CA ALA A 397 3.90 -5.04 14.23
C ALA A 397 2.80 -4.47 15.13
N ASN A 398 1.52 -4.59 14.73
CA ASN A 398 0.38 -4.14 15.53
C ASN A 398 0.28 -4.86 16.88
N ASP A 399 0.56 -6.16 16.92
CA ASP A 399 0.52 -7.00 18.13
C ASP A 399 1.71 -6.74 19.07
N PHE A 400 2.86 -6.32 18.54
CA PHE A 400 4.04 -6.03 19.35
C PHE A 400 3.77 -4.89 20.36
N PRO A 401 3.95 -5.07 21.68
CA PRO A 401 3.63 -4.05 22.68
C PRO A 401 4.76 -3.03 22.85
N GLY A 402 5.08 -2.29 21.79
CA GLY A 402 6.19 -1.33 21.76
C GLY A 402 6.48 -0.76 20.37
N PRO A 403 7.64 -0.10 20.18
CA PRO A 403 7.99 0.49 18.90
C PRO A 403 8.17 -0.58 17.82
N ALA A 404 7.59 -0.36 16.64
CA ALA A 404 7.73 -1.24 15.50
C ALA A 404 8.02 -0.45 14.22
N VAL A 405 8.88 -0.97 13.34
CA VAL A 405 9.16 -0.41 12.03
C VAL A 405 8.88 -1.44 10.95
N VAL A 406 8.07 -1.06 9.97
CA VAL A 406 7.83 -1.83 8.75
C VAL A 406 8.29 -0.98 7.57
N SER A 407 9.41 -1.37 6.96
CA SER A 407 9.91 -0.77 5.72
C SER A 407 9.39 -1.55 4.52
N VAL A 408 8.76 -0.85 3.59
CA VAL A 408 8.11 -1.45 2.43
C VAL A 408 8.78 -0.92 1.17
N TYR A 409 9.25 -1.81 0.30
CA TYR A 409 9.63 -1.42 -1.05
C TYR A 409 8.40 -0.92 -1.80
N THR A 410 8.44 0.33 -2.25
CA THR A 410 7.36 0.94 -3.01
C THR A 410 7.89 1.49 -4.33
N THR A 411 7.36 0.95 -5.43
CA THR A 411 7.71 1.41 -6.77
C THR A 411 7.18 2.82 -7.00
N CYS A 412 8.03 3.70 -7.54
CA CYS A 412 7.67 5.05 -7.96
C CYS A 412 7.81 5.13 -9.48
N GLN A 413 6.69 5.12 -10.20
CA GLN A 413 6.65 5.09 -11.67
C GLN A 413 7.58 6.13 -12.32
N PRO A 414 7.43 7.46 -12.03
CA PRO A 414 8.23 8.46 -12.70
C PRO A 414 9.72 8.39 -12.33
N GLU A 415 10.04 8.17 -11.05
CA GLU A 415 11.43 8.26 -10.57
C GLU A 415 12.21 6.95 -10.74
N HIS A 416 11.53 5.81 -10.85
CA HIS A 416 12.16 4.54 -11.20
C HIS A 416 12.23 4.37 -12.71
N GLY A 417 11.42 5.11 -13.47
CA GLY A 417 11.35 5.02 -14.93
C GLY A 417 10.76 3.69 -15.36
N VAL A 418 9.63 3.29 -14.76
CA VAL A 418 8.93 2.03 -15.03
C VAL A 418 7.48 2.30 -15.42
N ALA A 419 6.86 1.37 -16.16
CA ALA A 419 5.48 1.51 -16.58
C ALA A 419 4.48 1.42 -15.42
N ASP A 420 3.29 2.01 -15.62
CA ASP A 420 2.24 2.14 -14.60
C ASP A 420 1.68 0.80 -14.09
N ASN A 421 1.88 -0.30 -14.83
CA ASN A 421 1.42 -1.64 -14.49
C ASN A 421 2.52 -2.55 -13.90
N LEU A 422 3.72 -2.03 -13.61
CA LEU A 422 4.87 -2.83 -13.20
C LEU A 422 5.24 -2.69 -11.71
N ALA A 423 4.44 -2.04 -10.87
CA ALA A 423 4.74 -1.88 -9.45
C ALA A 423 4.89 -3.22 -8.73
N ALA A 424 3.93 -4.13 -8.89
CA ALA A 424 4.02 -5.45 -8.26
C ALA A 424 5.15 -6.32 -8.84
N HIS A 425 5.41 -6.19 -10.15
CA HIS A 425 6.52 -6.86 -10.81
C HIS A 425 7.86 -6.42 -10.21
N GLN A 426 8.08 -5.10 -10.13
CA GLN A 426 9.32 -4.54 -9.61
C GLN A 426 9.55 -4.87 -8.14
N ALA A 427 8.49 -4.88 -7.32
CA ALA A 427 8.61 -5.26 -5.93
C ALA A 427 9.06 -6.74 -5.76
N ARG A 428 8.54 -7.66 -6.59
CA ARG A 428 9.00 -9.06 -6.61
C ARG A 428 10.44 -9.17 -7.08
N LEU A 429 10.78 -8.47 -8.17
CA LEU A 429 12.12 -8.49 -8.71
C LEU A 429 13.13 -7.95 -7.69
N ALA A 430 12.80 -6.87 -6.97
CA ALA A 430 13.64 -6.30 -5.92
C ALA A 430 13.95 -7.30 -4.79
N ARG A 431 12.96 -8.10 -4.37
CA ARG A 431 13.17 -9.21 -3.41
C ARG A 431 14.05 -10.30 -4.00
N ASP A 432 13.72 -10.76 -5.20
CA ASP A 432 14.32 -11.96 -5.80
C ASP A 432 15.78 -11.74 -6.21
N THR A 433 16.15 -10.49 -6.51
CA THR A 433 17.50 -10.04 -6.88
C THR A 433 18.35 -9.55 -5.71
N ARG A 434 17.87 -9.68 -4.46
CA ARG A 434 18.52 -9.14 -3.24
C ARG A 434 18.68 -7.61 -3.20
N THR A 435 18.05 -6.89 -4.13
CA THR A 435 17.98 -5.43 -4.08
C THR A 435 17.33 -4.96 -2.78
N PHE A 436 16.22 -5.60 -2.40
CA PHE A 436 15.44 -5.32 -1.20
C PHE A 436 14.96 -6.64 -0.57
N PRO A 437 15.84 -7.36 0.17
CA PRO A 437 15.47 -8.63 0.78
C PRO A 437 14.39 -8.45 1.84
N VAL A 438 13.46 -9.40 1.97
CA VAL A 438 12.38 -9.31 2.96
C VAL A 438 12.73 -10.05 4.25
N PHE A 439 12.31 -9.56 5.41
CA PHE A 439 12.56 -10.26 6.67
C PHE A 439 11.63 -9.75 7.77
N ILE A 440 11.55 -10.54 8.85
CA ILE A 440 10.91 -10.15 10.11
C ILE A 440 11.92 -10.40 11.24
N TYR A 441 12.16 -9.37 12.04
CA TYR A 441 12.88 -9.40 13.30
C TYR A 441 11.88 -9.13 14.44
N ASP A 442 11.70 -10.12 15.32
CA ASP A 442 10.82 -10.00 16.48
C ASP A 442 11.62 -10.30 17.76
N PRO A 443 11.87 -9.28 18.62
CA PRO A 443 12.68 -9.46 19.82
C PRO A 443 12.04 -10.40 20.85
N ARG A 444 10.75 -10.75 20.72
CA ARG A 444 10.06 -11.70 21.61
C ARG A 444 10.41 -13.16 21.36
N GLN A 445 11.03 -13.48 20.21
CA GLN A 445 11.25 -14.88 19.78
C GLN A 445 12.45 -15.56 20.45
N GLY A 446 13.30 -14.83 21.16
CA GLY A 446 14.46 -15.40 21.84
C GLY A 446 15.45 -14.36 22.31
N GLU A 447 16.65 -14.80 22.69
CA GLU A 447 17.73 -13.93 23.16
C GLU A 447 18.78 -13.65 22.09
N ARG A 448 18.95 -14.57 21.13
CA ARG A 448 19.99 -14.51 20.10
C ARG A 448 19.42 -13.93 18.80
N MET A 449 20.25 -13.20 18.04
CA MET A 449 19.84 -12.65 16.74
C MET A 449 19.23 -13.70 15.79
N ARG A 450 19.82 -14.90 15.74
CA ARG A 450 19.33 -16.02 14.91
C ARG A 450 17.93 -16.54 15.27
N GLU A 451 17.48 -16.29 16.51
CA GLU A 451 16.15 -16.68 16.98
C GLU A 451 15.13 -15.58 16.66
N ARG A 452 15.59 -14.32 16.64
CA ARG A 452 14.77 -13.13 16.41
C ARG A 452 14.58 -12.82 14.93
N LEU A 453 15.55 -13.12 14.07
CA LEU A 453 15.55 -12.77 12.64
C LEU A 453 15.14 -13.95 11.74
N SER A 454 14.05 -13.78 11.00
CA SER A 454 13.56 -14.70 9.98
C SER A 454 13.67 -14.09 8.59
N LEU A 455 14.40 -14.78 7.70
CA LEU A 455 14.51 -14.44 6.27
C LEU A 455 13.44 -15.13 5.40
N ARG A 456 12.46 -15.81 6.01
CA ARG A 456 11.36 -16.48 5.27
C ARG A 456 10.60 -15.47 4.42
N GLY A 457 10.38 -15.81 3.16
CA GLY A 457 9.77 -14.93 2.15
C GLY A 457 10.70 -14.69 0.97
N ASN A 458 12.02 -14.79 1.17
CA ASN A 458 12.97 -14.74 0.07
C ASN A 458 13.14 -16.10 -0.61
N PRO A 459 13.33 -16.14 -1.94
CA PRO A 459 13.76 -17.35 -2.65
C PRO A 459 15.22 -17.71 -2.32
N ALA A 460 15.58 -18.99 -2.52
CA ALA A 460 16.95 -19.50 -2.45
C ALA A 460 17.79 -18.97 -1.26
N MET A 461 17.25 -19.01 -0.03
CA MET A 461 17.79 -18.28 1.13
C MET A 461 19.26 -18.61 1.51
N ARG A 462 19.80 -19.74 1.03
CA ARG A 462 21.19 -20.18 1.29
C ARG A 462 22.14 -19.85 0.15
N GLU A 463 21.63 -19.23 -0.91
CA GLU A 463 22.39 -18.86 -2.10
C GLU A 463 22.58 -17.34 -2.15
N ASP A 464 23.66 -16.92 -2.80
CA ASP A 464 23.94 -15.49 -3.01
C ASP A 464 22.87 -14.86 -3.92
N TRP A 465 22.48 -15.56 -4.99
CA TRP A 465 21.56 -15.09 -6.01
C TRP A 465 20.48 -16.11 -6.28
N THR A 466 19.34 -15.65 -6.77
CA THR A 466 18.25 -16.51 -7.20
C THR A 466 18.45 -16.88 -8.66
N THR A 467 18.00 -18.06 -9.07
CA THR A 467 17.87 -18.42 -10.49
C THR A 467 16.39 -18.44 -10.85
N ASP A 468 16.02 -17.75 -11.94
CA ASP A 468 14.66 -17.78 -12.43
C ASP A 468 14.30 -19.23 -12.85
N PRO A 469 13.22 -19.81 -12.30
CA PRO A 469 12.89 -21.19 -12.57
C PRO A 469 12.46 -21.45 -14.03
N LYS A 470 11.97 -20.42 -14.73
CA LYS A 470 11.49 -20.48 -16.12
C LYS A 470 12.62 -20.17 -17.11
N THR A 471 13.33 -19.06 -16.95
CA THR A 471 14.36 -18.61 -17.92
C THR A 471 15.73 -19.23 -17.64
N LYS A 472 15.96 -19.75 -16.42
CA LYS A 472 17.26 -20.21 -15.91
C LYS A 472 18.32 -19.10 -15.79
N GLU A 473 17.91 -17.86 -15.96
CA GLU A 473 18.80 -16.71 -15.79
C GLU A 473 19.03 -16.43 -14.30
N ARG A 474 20.21 -15.89 -14.00
CA ARG A 474 20.53 -15.41 -12.67
C ARG A 474 19.81 -14.09 -12.42
N LEU A 475 19.10 -14.01 -11.30
CA LEU A 475 18.46 -12.81 -10.80
C LEU A 475 19.39 -12.16 -9.76
N ASP A 476 20.15 -11.16 -10.20
CA ASP A 476 21.03 -10.33 -9.38
C ASP A 476 20.70 -8.84 -9.49
N PHE A 477 21.44 -7.99 -8.77
CA PHE A 477 21.20 -6.55 -8.76
C PHE A 477 21.32 -5.93 -10.15
N VAL A 478 22.23 -6.42 -11.00
CA VAL A 478 22.36 -5.96 -12.39
C VAL A 478 21.11 -6.33 -13.19
N ALA A 479 20.56 -7.53 -13.02
CA ALA A 479 19.30 -7.92 -13.65
C ALA A 479 18.13 -7.00 -13.25
N PHE A 480 18.04 -6.62 -11.97
CA PHE A 480 17.07 -5.62 -11.50
C PHE A 480 17.28 -4.25 -12.16
N ALA A 481 18.52 -3.73 -12.10
CA ALA A 481 18.87 -2.42 -12.62
C ALA A 481 18.59 -2.27 -14.13
N ARG A 482 18.69 -3.36 -14.90
CA ARG A 482 18.32 -3.36 -16.34
C ARG A 482 16.85 -2.99 -16.61
N THR A 483 15.97 -3.17 -15.62
CA THR A 483 14.53 -2.98 -15.79
C THR A 483 14.03 -1.59 -15.39
N GLU A 484 14.92 -0.71 -14.90
CA GLU A 484 14.55 0.59 -14.36
C GLU A 484 15.34 1.74 -15.02
N GLY A 485 14.62 2.78 -15.45
CA GLY A 485 15.22 3.95 -16.10
C GLY A 485 16.25 4.68 -15.23
N ARG A 486 16.14 4.61 -13.90
CA ARG A 486 17.10 5.22 -12.96
C ARG A 486 18.50 4.60 -12.94
N PHE A 487 18.72 3.51 -13.67
CA PHE A 487 20.05 2.92 -13.89
C PHE A 487 20.46 2.92 -15.36
N ALA A 488 19.67 3.48 -16.27
CA ALA A 488 19.90 3.38 -17.70
C ALA A 488 21.29 3.89 -18.14
N ARG A 489 21.83 4.93 -17.49
CA ARG A 489 23.17 5.47 -17.82
C ARG A 489 24.33 4.62 -17.28
N GLN A 490 24.02 3.59 -16.50
CA GLN A 490 25.00 2.65 -15.97
C GLN A 490 25.24 1.45 -16.89
N PHE A 491 24.68 1.48 -18.10
CA PHE A 491 24.92 0.49 -19.14
C PHE A 491 25.52 1.14 -20.38
N ASP A 492 26.54 0.52 -20.96
CA ASP A 492 27.08 0.94 -22.25
C ASP A 492 26.15 0.50 -23.42
N ALA A 493 26.52 0.86 -24.66
CA ALA A 493 25.74 0.51 -25.84
C ALA A 493 25.64 -1.01 -26.09
N GLY A 494 26.56 -1.81 -25.54
CA GLY A 494 26.52 -3.27 -25.57
C GLY A 494 25.74 -3.89 -24.41
N GLY A 495 25.20 -3.06 -23.50
CA GLY A 495 24.51 -3.50 -22.30
C GLY A 495 25.43 -3.99 -21.19
N ASN A 496 26.73 -3.71 -21.22
CA ASN A 496 27.63 -4.06 -20.12
C ASN A 496 27.45 -3.08 -18.95
N PRO A 497 27.42 -3.57 -17.70
CA PRO A 497 27.27 -2.72 -16.52
C PRO A 497 28.53 -1.89 -16.25
N SER A 498 28.35 -0.67 -15.75
CA SER A 498 29.44 0.19 -15.27
C SER A 498 30.12 -0.40 -14.03
N GLU A 499 31.33 0.08 -13.74
CA GLU A 499 32.05 -0.28 -12.50
C GLU A 499 31.24 0.10 -11.25
N ALA A 500 30.58 1.26 -11.26
CA ALA A 500 29.73 1.70 -10.17
C ALA A 500 28.56 0.73 -9.92
N LEU A 501 27.93 0.23 -10.99
CA LEU A 501 26.83 -0.73 -10.87
C LEU A 501 27.30 -2.10 -10.37
N LEU A 502 28.50 -2.55 -10.80
CA LEU A 502 29.12 -3.76 -10.26
C LEU A 502 29.47 -3.61 -8.78
N LYS A 503 29.93 -2.43 -8.35
CA LYS A 503 30.17 -2.14 -6.94
C LYS A 503 28.86 -2.14 -6.13
N ALA A 504 27.80 -1.52 -6.65
CA ALA A 504 26.48 -1.56 -6.04
C ALA A 504 25.97 -3.01 -5.88
N GLN A 505 26.19 -3.88 -6.86
CA GLN A 505 25.87 -5.30 -6.75
C GLN A 505 26.61 -5.99 -5.60
N GLN A 506 27.91 -5.70 -5.43
CA GLN A 506 28.69 -6.25 -4.32
C GLN A 506 28.19 -5.76 -2.96
N ASP A 507 27.78 -4.48 -2.87
CA ASP A 507 27.16 -3.91 -1.68
C ASP A 507 25.84 -4.63 -1.32
N ARG A 508 24.96 -4.88 -2.30
CA ARG A 508 23.73 -5.68 -2.08
C ARG A 508 24.04 -7.10 -1.62
N LEU A 509 25.03 -7.73 -2.21
CA LEU A 509 25.44 -9.08 -1.83
C LEU A 509 26.01 -9.13 -0.41
N ALA A 510 26.82 -8.15 -0.04
CA ALA A 510 27.38 -8.02 1.31
C ALA A 510 26.27 -7.88 2.35
N HIS A 511 25.25 -7.05 2.08
CA HIS A 511 24.09 -6.91 2.96
C HIS A 511 23.29 -8.22 3.09
N TRP A 512 23.06 -8.94 1.99
CA TRP A 512 22.39 -10.24 2.02
C TRP A 512 23.15 -11.27 2.86
N ARG A 513 24.48 -11.35 2.70
CA ARG A 513 25.33 -12.25 3.49
C ARG A 513 25.32 -11.88 4.98
N LEU A 514 25.34 -10.59 5.32
CA LEU A 514 25.17 -10.12 6.70
C LEU A 514 23.82 -10.57 7.29
N LEU A 515 22.72 -10.40 6.55
CA LEU A 515 21.39 -10.85 7.00
C LEU A 515 21.37 -12.37 7.25
N ARG A 516 21.99 -13.15 6.38
CA ARG A 516 22.13 -14.60 6.56
C ARG A 516 22.95 -14.96 7.79
N GLU A 517 24.08 -14.30 8.00
CA GLU A 517 24.91 -14.51 9.18
C GLU A 517 24.12 -14.23 10.47
N LEU A 518 23.43 -13.07 10.52
CA LEU A 518 22.58 -12.69 11.66
C LEU A 518 21.45 -13.69 11.90
N ALA A 519 20.89 -14.27 10.84
CA ALA A 519 19.86 -15.30 10.89
C ALA A 519 20.42 -16.72 11.20
N GLY A 520 21.73 -16.89 11.36
CA GLY A 520 22.36 -18.18 11.59
C GLY A 520 22.36 -19.12 10.37
N MET A 521 22.36 -18.55 9.16
CA MET A 521 22.35 -19.25 7.86
C MET A 521 23.70 -19.15 7.14
N GLY A 522 24.79 -19.03 7.90
CA GLY A 522 26.18 -19.03 7.41
C GLY A 522 26.55 -20.28 6.64
#